data_AF-B9E5J0-F1
#
_entry.id   AF-B9E5J0-F1
#
_cell.length_a   1.000
_cell.length_b   1.000
_cell.length_c   1.000
_cell.angle_alpha   90.00
_cell.angle_beta   90.00
_cell.angle_gamma   90.00
#
_symmetry.space_group_name_H-M   'P 1'
#
loop_
_entity.id
_entity.type
_entity.pdbx_description
1 polymer ?
#
loop_
_entity_poly.entity_id
_entity_poly.type
_entity_poly.pdbx_seq_one_letter_code
_entity_poly.pdbx_strand_id
1 'polypeptide(L)'
;MKNFFKKYCSLILTSLFLLSCVPFQNSYKVLAADNKKYSITDLNLSADSVYAFEDNGLAKFKKDGLYGIMDTNGTIILAPQFTSISSFKNGYAKVSKGSKLGVINSKGTIIIQPQFKDIGDFSQNGVASVNTGSSWGIINRFGKMIIEPKFDTVYNFENGFIRVRKDNKYGFLDSSGNILSNCIYDNAYNFQENYAAVKKGASWGLIDTKGTFTAFSFDEIKSPILGTIPIKKGDNWGLSDMKGNIILQPEYKDISALNKNLIKVCNGGKYGVINKNGIKILNVEYDSITPNENGLSLIYKNKIYGVIDSLGKIIVQPQFDWIDNFQEGKAIVESHGTYGFVDTEGKVTFKSEFDKIYAFREGLARVQKNNKYGFINDSGDIVIQPTFNSAYDFNEGYAAIEKNTGSSSIEDSDDQSLISKYLKWGYIDRQGSTFISYDFKSASSFNNGCALILKDGKCSLIKNHDMKFIPNSTITDSFKTWKIKFSKSLQNKTTKNSDDDIINDINMTMTNNIKITDSSGKYKDVSFTFESPDTIIIAPPYNGYKVNETYTITVLSNGKYNIRDTEGNTLKPSIIKIPFSVTN
;
A
#
# COMPACT_ATOMS: atom_id res chain seq x y z
N MET A 1 64.77 13.64 -46.87
CA MET A 1 64.10 12.62 -46.02
C MET A 1 63.31 11.71 -46.96
N LYS A 2 63.83 10.53 -47.30
CA LYS A 2 63.30 9.23 -46.82
C LYS A 2 61.79 9.12 -47.12
N ASN A 3 61.42 9.04 -48.40
CA ASN A 3 61.35 7.82 -49.22
C ASN A 3 60.17 6.91 -48.88
N PHE A 4 59.11 7.04 -49.69
CA PHE A 4 58.37 5.88 -50.15
C PHE A 4 59.33 4.86 -50.79
N PHE A 5 59.05 3.58 -50.59
CA PHE A 5 59.51 2.43 -51.40
C PHE A 5 61.00 2.37 -51.82
N LYS A 6 61.77 1.58 -51.08
CA LYS A 6 62.76 0.68 -51.70
C LYS A 6 62.47 -0.76 -51.27
N LYS A 7 62.29 -1.61 -52.28
CA LYS A 7 62.80 -2.99 -52.42
C LYS A 7 63.03 -3.79 -51.13
N TYR A 8 62.23 -4.84 -50.89
CA TYR A 8 62.40 -6.21 -51.44
C TYR A 8 63.44 -7.03 -50.67
N CYS A 9 63.22 -8.36 -50.66
CA CYS A 9 63.94 -9.41 -49.94
C CYS A 9 63.62 -9.50 -48.42
N SER A 10 63.41 -10.69 -47.86
CA SER A 10 63.11 -11.99 -48.49
C SER A 10 62.56 -12.97 -47.45
N LEU A 11 61.50 -13.68 -47.84
CA LEU A 11 61.21 -15.11 -47.62
C LEU A 11 61.67 -15.86 -46.34
N ILE A 12 60.79 -16.80 -45.96
CA ILE A 12 61.09 -18.13 -45.40
C ILE A 12 61.54 -18.17 -43.92
N LEU A 13 61.13 -19.13 -43.09
CA LEU A 13 60.00 -20.10 -43.08
C LEU A 13 60.13 -20.87 -41.74
N THR A 14 59.03 -21.33 -41.11
CA THR A 14 58.98 -22.55 -40.23
C THR A 14 59.91 -22.62 -38.99
N SER A 15 59.60 -23.31 -37.89
CA SER A 15 58.38 -23.93 -37.33
C SER A 15 58.75 -24.57 -35.98
N LEU A 16 57.77 -24.87 -35.12
CA LEU A 16 57.71 -26.06 -34.22
C LEU A 16 59.04 -26.47 -33.51
N PHE A 17 59.21 -26.41 -32.18
CA PHE A 17 58.48 -27.14 -31.12
C PHE A 17 59.27 -26.93 -29.80
N LEU A 18 58.91 -27.39 -28.58
CA LEU A 18 57.78 -28.21 -28.06
C LEU A 18 57.43 -27.73 -26.62
N LEU A 19 56.77 -28.58 -25.82
CA LEU A 19 56.46 -28.41 -24.39
C LEU A 19 57.65 -28.54 -23.43
N SER A 20 57.57 -27.80 -22.31
CA SER A 20 57.78 -28.40 -20.97
C SER A 20 56.80 -27.80 -19.94
N CYS A 21 55.93 -28.65 -19.39
CA CYS A 21 55.17 -28.32 -18.18
C CYS A 21 56.05 -28.50 -16.94
N VAL A 22 55.84 -27.67 -15.91
CA VAL A 22 55.53 -28.05 -14.51
C VAL A 22 55.24 -26.74 -13.74
N PRO A 23 54.24 -26.71 -12.83
CA PRO A 23 53.68 -25.44 -12.33
C PRO A 23 54.29 -24.99 -11.00
N PHE A 24 54.21 -23.69 -10.68
CA PHE A 24 54.06 -23.24 -9.29
C PHE A 24 53.30 -21.90 -9.20
N GLN A 25 52.66 -21.70 -8.04
CA GLN A 25 51.78 -20.56 -7.75
C GLN A 25 52.56 -19.24 -7.66
N ASN A 26 52.02 -18.16 -8.23
CA ASN A 26 51.55 -17.09 -7.35
C ASN A 26 50.55 -16.12 -7.98
N SER A 27 49.70 -15.64 -7.10
CA SER A 27 48.58 -14.71 -7.28
C SER A 27 48.83 -13.51 -8.21
N TYR A 28 47.92 -13.34 -9.17
CA TYR A 28 47.20 -12.07 -9.30
C TYR A 28 45.71 -12.28 -9.07
N LYS A 29 45.33 -12.39 -7.79
CA LYS A 29 44.00 -11.93 -7.38
C LYS A 29 43.98 -10.43 -7.64
N VAL A 30 43.48 -10.02 -8.80
CA VAL A 30 42.95 -8.67 -8.95
C VAL A 30 41.72 -8.61 -8.05
N LEU A 31 41.93 -8.13 -6.82
CA LEU A 31 40.86 -7.68 -5.95
C LEU A 31 40.26 -6.42 -6.60
N ALA A 32 39.43 -6.63 -7.62
CA ALA A 32 38.39 -5.67 -7.93
C ALA A 32 37.56 -5.53 -6.65
N ALA A 33 37.65 -4.37 -6.00
CA ALA A 33 36.73 -4.04 -4.92
C ALA A 33 35.32 -4.17 -5.49
N ASP A 34 34.55 -5.14 -4.98
CA ASP A 34 33.25 -5.52 -5.51
C ASP A 34 32.21 -4.47 -5.08
N ASN A 35 32.38 -3.24 -5.57
CA ASN A 35 31.54 -2.06 -5.32
C ASN A 35 30.18 -2.18 -6.02
N LYS A 36 29.62 -3.39 -6.05
CA LYS A 36 28.23 -3.61 -6.44
C LYS A 36 27.34 -3.06 -5.33
N LYS A 37 26.41 -2.21 -5.74
CA LYS A 37 25.34 -1.64 -4.92
C LYS A 37 24.40 -2.69 -4.31
N TYR A 38 24.55 -3.95 -4.69
CA TYR A 38 23.77 -5.09 -4.24
C TYR A 38 24.62 -6.37 -4.22
N SER A 39 24.19 -7.35 -3.44
CA SER A 39 24.64 -8.75 -3.53
C SER A 39 23.50 -9.65 -3.99
N ILE A 40 23.84 -10.76 -4.64
CA ILE A 40 22.90 -11.85 -4.97
C ILE A 40 23.43 -13.12 -4.31
N THR A 41 22.61 -13.73 -3.46
CA THR A 41 22.93 -14.97 -2.73
C THR A 41 22.03 -16.08 -3.25
N ASP A 42 22.60 -17.11 -3.89
CA ASP A 42 21.87 -18.37 -4.17
C ASP A 42 21.52 -19.02 -2.84
N LEU A 43 20.22 -19.23 -2.59
CA LEU A 43 19.74 -19.87 -1.37
C LEU A 43 19.79 -21.41 -1.46
N ASN A 44 20.24 -21.94 -2.61
CA ASN A 44 20.24 -23.35 -2.99
C ASN A 44 18.86 -24.02 -2.80
N LEU A 45 17.80 -23.24 -2.98
CA LEU A 45 16.41 -23.61 -2.74
C LEU A 45 15.66 -23.69 -4.06
N SER A 46 15.12 -24.85 -4.41
CA SER A 46 14.21 -24.95 -5.56
C SER A 46 12.85 -24.34 -5.20
N ALA A 47 12.32 -23.50 -6.09
CA ALA A 47 10.99 -22.90 -5.96
C ALA A 47 10.37 -22.66 -7.34
N ASP A 48 9.04 -22.81 -7.41
CA ASP A 48 8.24 -22.62 -8.62
C ASP A 48 7.82 -21.15 -8.77
N SER A 49 7.71 -20.43 -7.64
CA SER A 49 7.37 -19.00 -7.58
C SER A 49 7.93 -18.35 -6.32
N VAL A 50 8.26 -17.06 -6.40
CA VAL A 50 8.68 -16.21 -5.29
C VAL A 50 7.80 -14.96 -5.23
N TYR A 51 7.68 -14.37 -4.04
CA TYR A 51 6.86 -13.19 -3.80
C TYR A 51 7.70 -12.11 -3.09
N ALA A 52 7.26 -10.85 -3.18
CA ALA A 52 7.95 -9.74 -2.49
C ALA A 52 7.91 -9.93 -0.96
N PHE A 53 8.87 -9.30 -0.29
CA PHE A 53 8.85 -9.18 1.17
C PHE A 53 7.67 -8.30 1.61
N GLU A 54 6.96 -8.74 2.64
CA GLU A 54 6.00 -7.91 3.38
C GLU A 54 6.77 -6.97 4.34
N ASP A 55 6.13 -5.92 4.85
CA ASP A 55 6.80 -4.87 5.64
C ASP A 55 7.43 -5.39 6.94
N ASN A 56 7.01 -6.57 7.41
CA ASN A 56 7.60 -7.30 8.53
C ASN A 56 8.93 -8.04 8.20
N GLY A 57 9.42 -7.96 6.96
CA GLY A 57 10.65 -8.63 6.52
C GLY A 57 10.49 -10.10 6.17
N LEU A 58 9.27 -10.59 5.94
CA LEU A 58 9.00 -11.97 5.53
C LEU A 58 8.51 -12.03 4.08
N ALA A 59 9.05 -12.97 3.30
CA ALA A 59 8.59 -13.28 1.95
C ALA A 59 8.02 -14.69 1.86
N LYS A 60 6.98 -14.86 1.04
CA LYS A 60 6.46 -16.17 0.67
C LYS A 60 7.25 -16.74 -0.51
N PHE A 61 7.39 -18.05 -0.57
CA PHE A 61 7.82 -18.79 -1.76
C PHE A 61 6.96 -20.03 -1.94
N LYS A 62 6.87 -20.54 -3.17
CA LYS A 62 6.06 -21.71 -3.51
C LYS A 62 6.92 -22.82 -4.09
N LYS A 63 6.71 -24.05 -3.63
CA LYS A 63 7.34 -25.26 -4.17
C LYS A 63 6.36 -26.44 -4.11
N ASP A 64 6.22 -27.15 -5.22
CA ASP A 64 5.37 -28.34 -5.39
C ASP A 64 3.92 -28.09 -4.97
N GLY A 65 3.40 -26.91 -5.34
CA GLY A 65 2.04 -26.47 -5.01
C GLY A 65 1.90 -25.84 -3.62
N LEU A 66 2.87 -26.00 -2.71
CA LEU A 66 2.80 -25.59 -1.31
C LEU A 66 3.61 -24.32 -1.03
N TYR A 67 3.21 -23.57 0.00
CA TYR A 67 3.82 -22.30 0.40
C TYR A 67 4.71 -22.45 1.63
N GLY A 68 5.89 -21.84 1.56
CA GLY A 68 6.82 -21.61 2.67
C GLY A 68 7.12 -20.12 2.88
N ILE A 69 7.91 -19.80 3.89
CA ILE A 69 8.29 -18.43 4.28
C ILE A 69 9.79 -18.34 4.53
N MET A 70 10.39 -17.22 4.14
CA MET A 70 11.77 -16.86 4.49
C MET A 70 11.89 -15.41 4.98
N ASP A 71 12.98 -15.12 5.70
CA ASP A 71 13.33 -13.77 6.17
C ASP A 71 14.21 -13.01 5.16
N THR A 72 14.49 -11.73 5.45
CA THR A 72 15.41 -10.88 4.68
C THR A 72 16.88 -11.33 4.72
N ASN A 73 17.22 -12.45 5.39
CA ASN A 73 18.54 -13.09 5.27
C ASN A 73 18.52 -14.32 4.36
N GLY A 74 17.36 -14.72 3.85
CA GLY A 74 17.17 -15.94 3.07
C GLY A 74 17.01 -17.18 3.94
N THR A 75 16.90 -17.01 5.27
CA THR A 75 16.64 -18.09 6.22
C THR A 75 15.23 -18.62 5.99
N ILE A 76 15.06 -19.92 5.76
CA ILE A 76 13.74 -20.54 5.67
C ILE A 76 13.12 -20.58 7.07
N ILE A 77 12.16 -19.69 7.31
CA ILE A 77 11.39 -19.58 8.56
C ILE A 77 10.29 -20.65 8.62
N LEU A 78 9.76 -21.06 7.46
CA LEU A 78 8.75 -22.10 7.34
C LEU A 78 8.95 -22.87 6.03
N ALA A 79 9.20 -24.17 6.12
CA ALA A 79 9.28 -25.04 4.94
C ALA A 79 7.90 -25.19 4.26
N PRO A 80 7.85 -25.37 2.92
CA PRO A 80 6.60 -25.53 2.16
C PRO A 80 5.73 -26.68 2.68
N GLN A 81 4.57 -26.34 3.24
CA GLN A 81 3.65 -27.34 3.83
C GLN A 81 2.16 -26.96 3.79
N PHE A 82 1.82 -25.73 3.42
CA PHE A 82 0.45 -25.21 3.40
C PHE A 82 0.00 -24.86 1.98
N THR A 83 -1.27 -25.09 1.68
CA THR A 83 -1.87 -24.80 0.36
C THR A 83 -2.08 -23.29 0.14
N SER A 84 -2.13 -22.50 1.19
CA SER A 84 -2.07 -21.03 1.17
C SER A 84 -1.56 -20.47 2.49
N ILE A 85 -1.01 -19.26 2.43
CA ILE A 85 -0.59 -18.45 3.58
C ILE A 85 -1.06 -17.01 3.31
N SER A 86 -1.92 -16.46 4.17
CA SER A 86 -2.34 -15.05 4.07
C SER A 86 -1.16 -14.11 4.33
N SER A 87 -1.32 -12.83 4.02
CA SER A 87 -0.40 -11.82 4.56
C SER A 87 -0.54 -11.73 6.08
N PHE A 88 0.52 -11.24 6.73
CA PHE A 88 0.56 -11.11 8.18
C PHE A 88 -0.23 -9.89 8.66
N LYS A 89 -1.08 -10.08 9.67
CA LYS A 89 -1.83 -9.01 10.33
C LYS A 89 -1.69 -9.18 11.85
N ASN A 90 -1.30 -8.11 12.53
CA ASN A 90 -1.00 -8.11 13.98
C ASN A 90 -0.02 -9.24 14.41
N GLY A 91 0.91 -9.63 13.53
CA GLY A 91 1.91 -10.69 13.78
C GLY A 91 1.48 -12.12 13.45
N TYR A 92 0.25 -12.34 12.96
CA TYR A 92 -0.30 -13.66 12.63
C TYR A 92 -0.68 -13.77 11.15
N ALA A 93 -0.54 -14.96 10.58
CA ALA A 93 -1.04 -15.29 9.24
C ALA A 93 -1.90 -16.55 9.29
N LYS A 94 -2.99 -16.56 8.51
CA LYS A 94 -3.87 -17.71 8.34
C LYS A 94 -3.25 -18.66 7.32
N VAL A 95 -3.20 -19.94 7.65
CA VAL A 95 -2.65 -21.00 6.80
C VAL A 95 -3.72 -22.04 6.48
N SER A 96 -3.70 -22.60 5.27
CA SER A 96 -4.63 -23.67 4.89
C SER A 96 -3.93 -25.01 4.66
N LYS A 97 -4.64 -26.09 4.99
CA LYS A 97 -4.33 -27.44 4.52
C LYS A 97 -5.63 -28.09 4.07
N GLY A 98 -5.86 -28.10 2.76
CA GLY A 98 -7.19 -28.40 2.21
C GLY A 98 -8.20 -27.31 2.60
N SER A 99 -9.41 -27.70 2.98
CA SER A 99 -10.49 -26.77 3.39
C SER A 99 -10.42 -26.29 4.85
N LYS A 100 -9.38 -26.66 5.59
CA LYS A 100 -9.21 -26.30 7.00
C LYS A 100 -8.17 -25.21 7.18
N LEU A 101 -8.47 -24.26 8.08
CA LEU A 101 -7.60 -23.16 8.45
C LEU A 101 -6.92 -23.39 9.80
N GLY A 102 -5.68 -22.92 9.87
CA GLY A 102 -4.82 -22.81 11.04
C GLY A 102 -4.13 -21.45 11.05
N VAL A 103 -3.20 -21.25 11.98
CA VAL A 103 -2.54 -19.96 12.22
C VAL A 103 -1.06 -20.17 12.52
N ILE A 104 -0.21 -19.34 11.93
CA ILE A 104 1.21 -19.20 12.25
C ILE A 104 1.50 -17.79 12.78
N ASN A 105 2.57 -17.64 13.56
CA ASN A 105 3.15 -16.33 13.88
C ASN A 105 4.29 -15.97 12.90
N SER A 106 4.82 -14.75 13.00
CA SER A 106 5.96 -14.27 12.19
C SER A 106 7.27 -15.05 12.35
N LYS A 107 7.39 -15.92 13.37
CA LYS A 107 8.53 -16.83 13.56
C LYS A 107 8.31 -18.20 12.91
N GLY A 108 7.28 -18.36 12.07
CA GLY A 108 6.89 -19.63 11.47
C GLY A 108 6.30 -20.64 12.46
N THR A 109 6.13 -20.28 13.74
CA THR A 109 5.55 -21.18 14.74
C THR A 109 4.07 -21.39 14.43
N ILE A 110 3.66 -22.65 14.27
CA ILE A 110 2.25 -23.01 14.14
C ILE A 110 1.59 -22.85 15.51
N ILE A 111 0.80 -21.78 15.65
CA ILE A 111 0.00 -21.50 16.85
C ILE A 111 -1.26 -22.38 16.85
N ILE A 112 -1.83 -22.61 15.67
CA ILE A 112 -3.04 -23.41 15.49
C ILE A 112 -2.84 -24.31 14.27
N GLN A 113 -2.88 -25.63 14.48
CA GLN A 113 -2.89 -26.59 13.38
C GLN A 113 -4.18 -26.45 12.55
N PRO A 114 -4.14 -26.64 11.21
CA PRO A 114 -5.33 -26.56 10.37
C PRO A 114 -6.47 -27.49 10.82
N GLN A 115 -7.51 -26.93 11.44
CA GLN A 115 -8.62 -27.68 12.02
C GLN A 115 -9.97 -26.94 11.96
N PHE A 116 -9.95 -25.60 11.95
CA PHE A 116 -11.15 -24.77 11.89
C PHE A 116 -11.65 -24.63 10.44
N LYS A 117 -12.95 -24.42 10.27
CA LYS A 117 -13.56 -24.09 8.98
C LYS A 117 -13.23 -22.66 8.57
N ASP A 118 -13.22 -21.74 9.54
CA ASP A 118 -12.87 -20.34 9.33
C ASP A 118 -12.21 -19.73 10.58
N ILE A 119 -11.41 -18.68 10.39
CA ILE A 119 -10.68 -17.95 11.43
C ILE A 119 -10.72 -16.45 11.07
N GLY A 120 -11.29 -15.64 11.98
CA GLY A 120 -11.25 -14.19 11.89
C GLY A 120 -9.84 -13.64 12.09
N ASP A 121 -9.58 -12.42 11.63
CA ASP A 121 -8.27 -11.80 11.84
C ASP A 121 -8.02 -11.56 13.34
N PHE A 122 -6.77 -11.75 13.77
CA PHE A 122 -6.37 -11.42 15.14
C PHE A 122 -6.46 -9.91 15.36
N SER A 123 -7.05 -9.50 16.48
CA SER A 123 -7.01 -8.13 16.98
C SER A 123 -5.58 -7.71 17.37
N GLN A 124 -5.37 -6.42 17.63
CA GLN A 124 -4.09 -5.92 18.16
C GLN A 124 -3.74 -6.55 19.53
N ASN A 125 -4.74 -6.89 20.33
CA ASN A 125 -4.58 -7.62 21.60
C ASN A 125 -4.41 -9.13 21.41
N GLY A 126 -4.40 -9.62 20.16
CA GLY A 126 -4.19 -11.01 19.81
C GLY A 126 -5.39 -11.91 20.10
N VAL A 127 -6.61 -11.40 19.98
CA VAL A 127 -7.84 -12.20 20.11
C VAL A 127 -8.43 -12.44 18.73
N ALA A 128 -8.93 -13.64 18.46
CA ALA A 128 -9.55 -13.99 17.17
C ALA A 128 -10.82 -14.84 17.36
N SER A 129 -11.70 -14.81 16.36
CA SER A 129 -12.85 -15.70 16.26
C SER A 129 -12.49 -16.96 15.47
N VAL A 130 -13.06 -18.11 15.86
CA VAL A 130 -12.86 -19.40 15.19
C VAL A 130 -14.17 -20.10 14.94
N ASN A 131 -14.35 -20.70 13.76
CA ASN A 131 -15.53 -21.49 13.40
C ASN A 131 -15.18 -22.97 13.27
N THR A 132 -15.88 -23.84 14.00
CA THR A 132 -15.67 -25.31 13.92
C THR A 132 -16.33 -25.95 12.71
N GLY A 133 -17.38 -25.32 12.19
CA GLY A 133 -18.30 -25.83 11.18
C GLY A 133 -19.76 -25.58 11.55
N SER A 134 -20.07 -25.66 12.85
CA SER A 134 -21.41 -25.49 13.43
C SER A 134 -21.57 -24.17 14.19
N SER A 135 -20.56 -23.75 14.94
CA SER A 135 -20.61 -22.58 15.82
C SER A 135 -19.27 -21.83 15.85
N TRP A 136 -19.35 -20.59 16.32
CA TRP A 136 -18.21 -19.69 16.52
C TRP A 136 -17.80 -19.63 18.00
N GLY A 137 -16.49 -19.66 18.24
CA GLY A 137 -15.84 -19.43 19.53
C GLY A 137 -14.80 -18.31 19.43
N ILE A 138 -14.15 -18.01 20.56
CA ILE A 138 -13.13 -16.96 20.69
C ILE A 138 -11.85 -17.57 21.27
N ILE A 139 -10.70 -17.22 20.71
CA ILE A 139 -9.36 -17.67 21.13
C ILE A 139 -8.44 -16.49 21.46
N ASN A 140 -7.41 -16.78 22.26
CA ASN A 140 -6.32 -15.85 22.54
C ASN A 140 -5.12 -16.05 21.59
N ARG A 141 -4.10 -15.22 21.79
CA ARG A 141 -2.82 -15.17 21.02
C ARG A 141 -2.01 -16.47 21.00
N PHE A 142 -2.36 -17.44 21.85
CA PHE A 142 -1.73 -18.75 21.95
C PHE A 142 -2.61 -19.87 21.38
N GLY A 143 -3.72 -19.53 20.72
CA GLY A 143 -4.69 -20.50 20.19
C GLY A 143 -5.59 -21.15 21.25
N LYS A 144 -5.48 -20.76 22.53
CA LYS A 144 -6.33 -21.29 23.60
C LYS A 144 -7.71 -20.61 23.58
N MET A 145 -8.76 -21.40 23.73
CA MET A 145 -10.13 -20.91 23.85
C MET A 145 -10.28 -19.95 25.05
N ILE A 146 -10.86 -18.78 24.78
CA ILE A 146 -11.42 -17.85 25.78
C ILE A 146 -12.91 -18.17 25.96
N ILE A 147 -13.61 -18.41 24.85
CA ILE A 147 -15.02 -18.81 24.83
C ILE A 147 -15.17 -19.99 23.87
N GLU A 148 -15.63 -21.13 24.39
CA GLU A 148 -15.91 -22.33 23.60
C GLU A 148 -16.97 -22.07 22.51
N PRO A 149 -16.95 -22.80 21.37
CA PRO A 149 -17.78 -22.48 20.21
C PRO A 149 -19.28 -22.62 20.48
N LYS A 150 -19.94 -21.48 20.72
CA LYS A 150 -21.34 -21.41 21.17
C LYS A 150 -22.18 -20.32 20.51
N PHE A 151 -21.57 -19.47 19.69
CA PHE A 151 -22.25 -18.38 18.98
C PHE A 151 -22.65 -18.83 17.58
N ASP A 152 -23.82 -18.41 17.10
CA ASP A 152 -24.26 -18.63 15.72
C ASP A 152 -23.44 -17.77 14.75
N THR A 153 -22.98 -16.60 15.23
CA THR A 153 -22.22 -15.63 14.43
C THR A 153 -21.34 -14.78 15.34
N VAL A 154 -20.08 -14.59 14.96
CA VAL A 154 -19.18 -13.59 15.53
C VAL A 154 -18.80 -12.63 14.41
N TYR A 155 -19.00 -11.33 14.64
CA TYR A 155 -18.66 -10.28 13.66
C TYR A 155 -17.20 -9.81 13.85
N ASN A 156 -16.72 -8.98 12.91
CA ASN A 156 -15.37 -8.40 12.99
C ASN A 156 -15.19 -7.50 14.23
N PHE A 157 -13.93 -7.29 14.62
CA PHE A 157 -13.55 -6.27 15.60
C PHE A 157 -13.80 -4.87 15.02
N GLU A 158 -14.70 -4.12 15.66
CA GLU A 158 -15.04 -2.75 15.28
C GLU A 158 -14.88 -1.85 16.51
N ASN A 159 -14.06 -0.80 16.40
CA ASN A 159 -13.79 0.15 17.48
C ASN A 159 -13.41 -0.47 18.83
N GLY A 160 -12.73 -1.63 18.82
CA GLY A 160 -12.29 -2.35 20.03
C GLY A 160 -13.34 -3.29 20.64
N PHE A 161 -14.47 -3.53 19.97
CA PHE A 161 -15.53 -4.43 20.44
C PHE A 161 -15.88 -5.49 19.39
N ILE A 162 -16.43 -6.61 19.84
CA ILE A 162 -16.90 -7.71 18.99
C ILE A 162 -18.42 -7.82 19.17
N ARG A 163 -19.20 -7.60 18.12
CA ARG A 163 -20.62 -7.97 18.13
C ARG A 163 -20.73 -9.49 17.97
N VAL A 164 -21.57 -10.14 18.75
CA VAL A 164 -21.83 -11.59 18.69
C VAL A 164 -23.32 -11.88 18.66
N ARG A 165 -23.71 -13.04 18.10
CA ARG A 165 -25.11 -13.48 18.04
C ARG A 165 -25.24 -14.93 18.51
N LYS A 166 -26.26 -15.20 19.33
CA LYS A 166 -26.67 -16.54 19.78
C LYS A 166 -28.18 -16.57 19.97
N ASP A 167 -28.84 -17.64 19.56
CA ASP A 167 -30.29 -17.87 19.73
C ASP A 167 -31.13 -16.69 19.16
N ASN A 168 -30.70 -16.15 18.02
CA ASN A 168 -31.23 -14.93 17.38
C ASN A 168 -31.12 -13.62 18.19
N LYS A 169 -30.41 -13.61 19.33
CA LYS A 169 -30.13 -12.42 20.13
C LYS A 169 -28.68 -11.96 19.96
N TYR A 170 -28.47 -10.65 20.04
CA TYR A 170 -27.15 -10.01 19.94
C TYR A 170 -26.59 -9.68 21.33
N GLY A 171 -25.26 -9.77 21.43
CA GLY A 171 -24.46 -9.36 22.58
C GLY A 171 -23.12 -8.79 22.13
N PHE A 172 -22.27 -8.44 23.09
CA PHE A 172 -20.98 -7.79 22.82
C PHE A 172 -19.86 -8.36 23.69
N LEU A 173 -18.67 -8.46 23.10
CA LEU A 173 -17.42 -8.73 23.80
C LEU A 173 -16.48 -7.52 23.67
N ASP A 174 -15.58 -7.35 24.63
CA ASP A 174 -14.49 -6.38 24.53
C ASP A 174 -13.34 -6.88 23.62
N SER A 175 -12.32 -6.04 23.41
CA SER A 175 -11.13 -6.36 22.61
C SER A 175 -10.28 -7.53 23.14
N SER A 176 -10.49 -7.94 24.40
CA SER A 176 -9.85 -9.09 25.06
C SER A 176 -10.72 -10.35 25.01
N GLY A 177 -11.94 -10.28 24.44
CA GLY A 177 -12.89 -11.38 24.37
C GLY A 177 -13.73 -11.57 25.64
N ASN A 178 -13.67 -10.67 26.62
CA ASN A 178 -14.54 -10.71 27.79
C ASN A 178 -15.98 -10.32 27.41
N ILE A 179 -16.98 -10.88 28.08
CA ILE A 179 -18.38 -10.54 27.82
C ILE A 179 -18.69 -9.15 28.38
N LEU A 180 -18.89 -8.17 27.49
CA LEU A 180 -19.41 -6.84 27.84
C LEU A 180 -20.92 -6.88 28.05
N SER A 181 -21.63 -7.62 27.20
CA SER A 181 -23.06 -7.88 27.37
C SER A 181 -23.44 -9.23 26.75
N ASN A 182 -24.29 -9.99 27.44
CA ASN A 182 -24.80 -11.27 26.98
C ASN A 182 -25.67 -11.11 25.71
N CYS A 183 -25.95 -12.22 25.03
CA CYS A 183 -26.86 -12.22 23.88
C CYS A 183 -28.31 -12.02 24.34
N ILE A 184 -28.71 -10.76 24.54
CA ILE A 184 -30.03 -10.37 25.07
C ILE A 184 -30.80 -9.38 24.19
N TYR A 185 -30.13 -8.76 23.20
CA TYR A 185 -30.73 -7.74 22.35
C TYR A 185 -31.40 -8.35 21.11
N ASP A 186 -32.58 -7.87 20.74
CA ASP A 186 -33.32 -8.29 19.56
C ASP A 186 -32.65 -7.88 18.25
N ASN A 187 -31.95 -6.75 18.27
CA ASN A 187 -31.14 -6.25 17.17
C ASN A 187 -29.97 -5.41 17.72
N ALA A 188 -28.89 -5.27 16.96
CA ALA A 188 -27.72 -4.51 17.37
C ALA A 188 -26.92 -4.01 16.16
N TYR A 189 -26.47 -2.76 16.21
CA TYR A 189 -25.44 -2.20 15.33
C TYR A 189 -24.04 -2.43 15.93
N ASN A 190 -22.98 -2.14 15.17
CA ASN A 190 -21.60 -2.19 15.68
C ASN A 190 -21.31 -0.98 16.56
N PHE A 191 -20.30 -1.07 17.44
CA PHE A 191 -19.82 0.09 18.19
C PHE A 191 -19.28 1.18 17.26
N GLN A 192 -19.70 2.42 17.47
CA GLN A 192 -19.19 3.65 16.86
C GLN A 192 -19.15 4.74 17.96
N GLU A 193 -18.08 5.54 17.99
CA GLU A 193 -17.94 6.65 18.95
C GLU A 193 -18.16 6.24 20.44
N ASN A 194 -17.73 5.03 20.81
CA ASN A 194 -17.90 4.39 22.13
C ASN A 194 -19.33 3.94 22.50
N TYR A 195 -20.26 3.88 21.54
CA TYR A 195 -21.62 3.36 21.75
C TYR A 195 -22.06 2.39 20.65
N ALA A 196 -22.94 1.44 20.96
CA ALA A 196 -23.68 0.68 19.96
C ALA A 196 -25.19 0.88 20.11
N ALA A 197 -25.92 1.06 19.00
CA ALA A 197 -27.37 1.03 19.02
C ALA A 197 -27.89 -0.41 19.11
N VAL A 198 -28.83 -0.65 20.02
CA VAL A 198 -29.39 -1.96 20.33
C VAL A 198 -30.90 -1.89 20.56
N LYS A 199 -31.62 -2.95 20.19
CA LYS A 199 -33.04 -3.12 20.49
C LYS A 199 -33.21 -4.10 21.65
N LYS A 200 -34.00 -3.73 22.65
CA LYS A 200 -34.33 -4.58 23.81
C LYS A 200 -35.85 -4.56 24.03
N GLY A 201 -36.53 -5.61 23.58
CA GLY A 201 -37.98 -5.65 23.55
C GLY A 201 -38.55 -4.59 22.61
N ALA A 202 -39.45 -3.74 23.13
CA ALA A 202 -40.05 -2.66 22.35
C ALA A 202 -39.12 -1.45 22.12
N SER A 203 -38.12 -1.24 22.98
CA SER A 203 -37.30 -0.03 22.96
C SER A 203 -35.98 -0.20 22.21
N TRP A 204 -35.63 0.81 21.41
CA TRP A 204 -34.25 1.02 20.99
C TRP A 204 -33.49 1.85 22.02
N GLY A 205 -32.17 1.67 22.06
CA GLY A 205 -31.29 2.44 22.93
C GLY A 205 -29.83 2.30 22.57
N LEU A 206 -28.98 3.07 23.25
CA LEU A 206 -27.52 2.94 23.15
C LEU A 206 -27.00 2.09 24.31
N ILE A 207 -26.02 1.22 24.03
CA ILE A 207 -25.15 0.60 25.04
C ILE A 207 -23.78 1.28 25.01
N ASP A 208 -23.23 1.64 26.16
CA ASP A 208 -21.88 2.21 26.30
C ASP A 208 -20.79 1.13 26.48
N THR A 209 -19.53 1.55 26.58
CA THR A 209 -18.36 0.67 26.80
C THR A 209 -18.31 -0.04 28.16
N LYS A 210 -19.23 0.28 29.08
CA LYS A 210 -19.40 -0.36 30.39
C LYS A 210 -20.61 -1.30 30.42
N GLY A 211 -21.38 -1.38 29.34
CA GLY A 211 -22.61 -2.16 29.25
C GLY A 211 -23.86 -1.40 29.71
N THR A 212 -23.76 -0.11 30.03
CA THR A 212 -24.88 0.73 30.45
C THR A 212 -25.84 0.95 29.28
N PHE A 213 -27.12 0.65 29.45
CA PHE A 213 -28.15 0.83 28.41
C PHE A 213 -29.01 2.08 28.67
N THR A 214 -29.08 2.97 27.68
CA THR A 214 -29.92 4.18 27.68
C THR A 214 -30.98 4.06 26.60
N ALA A 215 -32.26 4.02 26.99
CA ALA A 215 -33.38 3.90 26.06
C ALA A 215 -33.75 5.24 25.39
N PHE A 216 -34.27 5.18 24.17
CA PHE A 216 -34.78 6.34 23.43
C PHE A 216 -36.15 6.04 22.81
N SER A 217 -36.99 7.06 22.68
CA SER A 217 -38.36 6.96 22.16
C SER A 217 -38.43 7.20 20.64
N PHE A 218 -37.82 6.28 19.88
CA PHE A 218 -37.83 6.25 18.41
C PHE A 218 -38.09 4.82 17.90
N ASP A 219 -38.58 4.69 16.67
CA ASP A 219 -38.91 3.38 16.07
C ASP A 219 -37.66 2.55 15.79
N GLU A 220 -36.55 3.24 15.50
CA GLU A 220 -35.20 2.69 15.30
C GLU A 220 -34.15 3.78 15.53
N ILE A 221 -32.95 3.42 15.98
CA ILE A 221 -31.77 4.30 15.98
C ILE A 221 -30.54 3.54 15.46
N LYS A 222 -29.57 4.24 14.88
CA LYS A 222 -28.23 3.68 14.56
C LYS A 222 -27.22 4.10 15.63
N SER A 223 -26.06 3.43 15.65
CA SER A 223 -24.92 3.87 16.47
C SER A 223 -24.50 5.30 16.07
N PRO A 224 -23.96 6.10 17.01
CA PRO A 224 -23.69 7.52 16.75
C PRO A 224 -22.71 7.77 15.60
N ILE A 225 -22.90 8.91 14.94
CA ILE A 225 -22.00 9.47 13.94
C ILE A 225 -21.83 10.97 14.19
N LEU A 226 -20.59 11.46 14.23
CA LEU A 226 -20.22 12.87 14.41
C LEU A 226 -20.81 13.51 15.68
N GLY A 227 -20.98 12.73 16.75
CA GLY A 227 -21.63 13.15 18.00
C GLY A 227 -23.15 13.29 17.91
N THR A 228 -23.78 12.69 16.91
CA THR A 228 -25.25 12.69 16.68
C THR A 228 -25.78 11.26 16.54
N ILE A 229 -27.05 11.05 16.86
CA ILE A 229 -27.71 9.74 16.71
C ILE A 229 -28.62 9.79 15.47
N PRO A 230 -28.43 8.92 14.47
CA PRO A 230 -29.42 8.72 13.42
C PRO A 230 -30.67 8.06 14.01
N ILE A 231 -31.80 8.76 13.94
CA ILE A 231 -33.08 8.37 14.54
C ILE A 231 -34.13 8.13 13.46
N LYS A 232 -35.03 7.17 13.66
CA LYS A 232 -36.09 6.84 12.71
C LYS A 232 -37.48 7.09 13.30
N LYS A 233 -38.38 7.62 12.47
CA LYS A 233 -39.84 7.66 12.72
C LYS A 233 -40.58 7.30 11.44
N GLY A 234 -41.45 6.30 11.51
CA GLY A 234 -42.02 5.66 10.32
C GLY A 234 -40.92 5.14 9.40
N ASP A 235 -41.01 5.46 8.11
CA ASP A 235 -40.04 5.04 7.10
C ASP A 235 -38.88 6.02 6.88
N ASN A 236 -38.77 7.08 7.70
CA ASN A 236 -37.80 8.14 7.49
C ASN A 236 -36.81 8.25 8.67
N TRP A 237 -35.60 8.71 8.33
CA TRP A 237 -34.48 8.96 9.21
C TRP A 237 -34.21 10.46 9.34
N GLY A 238 -33.83 10.86 10.54
CA GLY A 238 -33.36 12.20 10.93
C GLY A 238 -32.18 12.08 11.89
N LEU A 239 -31.86 13.17 12.59
CA LEU A 239 -30.76 13.22 13.57
C LEU A 239 -31.25 13.75 14.91
N SER A 240 -30.72 13.21 16.01
CA SER A 240 -30.79 13.83 17.33
C SER A 240 -29.40 14.09 17.91
N ASP A 241 -29.34 14.92 18.95
CA ASP A 241 -28.19 14.94 19.85
C ASP A 241 -28.11 13.62 20.68
N MET A 242 -27.05 13.49 21.47
CA MET A 242 -26.83 12.34 22.36
C MET A 242 -27.84 12.22 23.52
N LYS A 243 -28.74 13.19 23.70
CA LYS A 243 -29.84 13.17 24.69
C LYS A 243 -31.20 12.86 24.06
N GLY A 244 -31.27 12.78 22.73
CA GLY A 244 -32.51 12.50 21.97
C GLY A 244 -33.25 13.74 21.50
N ASN A 245 -32.69 14.95 21.67
CA ASN A 245 -33.29 16.18 21.13
C ASN A 245 -33.08 16.22 19.62
N ILE A 246 -34.17 16.40 18.86
CA ILE A 246 -34.12 16.34 17.39
C ILE A 246 -33.33 17.55 16.84
N ILE A 247 -32.28 17.25 16.07
CA ILE A 247 -31.47 18.21 15.28
C ILE A 247 -32.05 18.33 13.87
N LEU A 248 -32.44 17.20 13.27
CA LEU A 248 -33.00 17.10 11.93
C LEU A 248 -34.23 16.21 11.98
N GLN A 249 -35.37 16.71 11.49
CA GLN A 249 -36.61 15.95 11.46
C GLN A 249 -36.48 14.71 10.55
N PRO A 250 -37.15 13.58 10.85
CA PRO A 250 -37.06 12.40 10.01
C PRO A 250 -37.70 12.57 8.62
N GLU A 251 -36.86 12.86 7.61
CA GLU A 251 -37.27 13.14 6.23
C GLU A 251 -36.51 12.33 5.15
N TYR A 252 -35.39 11.68 5.49
CA TYR A 252 -34.55 10.93 4.55
C TYR A 252 -34.82 9.41 4.61
N LYS A 253 -34.60 8.67 3.52
CA LYS A 253 -34.71 7.20 3.49
C LYS A 253 -33.48 6.47 4.02
N ASP A 254 -32.32 7.12 4.02
CA ASP A 254 -31.14 6.65 4.77
C ASP A 254 -30.26 7.81 5.23
N ILE A 255 -29.52 7.59 6.32
CA ILE A 255 -28.51 8.50 6.88
C ILE A 255 -27.28 7.68 7.29
N SER A 256 -26.09 8.11 6.88
CA SER A 256 -24.80 7.48 7.19
C SER A 256 -23.66 8.50 7.24
N ALA A 257 -22.55 8.20 7.93
CA ALA A 257 -21.36 9.06 7.89
C ALA A 257 -20.74 9.05 6.48
N LEU A 258 -20.31 10.22 5.98
CA LEU A 258 -19.51 10.32 4.76
C LEU A 258 -18.02 10.46 5.09
N ASN A 259 -17.69 11.39 5.99
CA ASN A 259 -16.33 11.63 6.47
C ASN A 259 -16.38 12.25 7.88
N LYS A 260 -15.24 12.73 8.40
CA LYS A 260 -15.12 13.33 9.75
C LYS A 260 -15.90 14.65 9.98
N ASN A 261 -16.52 15.22 8.93
CA ASN A 261 -17.27 16.48 8.97
C ASN A 261 -18.71 16.35 8.46
N LEU A 262 -18.97 15.38 7.58
CA LEU A 262 -20.17 15.32 6.73
C LEU A 262 -20.95 14.01 6.88
N ILE A 263 -22.26 14.12 6.73
CA ILE A 263 -23.23 13.03 6.77
C ILE A 263 -23.83 12.88 5.37
N LYS A 264 -23.80 11.67 4.83
CA LYS A 264 -24.49 11.30 3.60
C LYS A 264 -25.96 10.99 3.94
N VAL A 265 -26.87 11.57 3.15
CA VAL A 265 -28.31 11.32 3.23
C VAL A 265 -28.83 10.76 1.91
N CYS A 266 -29.87 9.94 1.96
CA CYS A 266 -30.51 9.35 0.79
C CYS A 266 -32.01 9.65 0.76
N ASN A 267 -32.56 9.95 -0.41
CA ASN A 267 -34.01 9.93 -0.65
C ASN A 267 -34.28 9.53 -2.11
N GLY A 268 -35.33 8.74 -2.37
CA GLY A 268 -35.69 8.30 -3.72
C GLY A 268 -34.58 7.55 -4.49
N GLY A 269 -33.66 6.88 -3.79
CA GLY A 269 -32.48 6.23 -4.40
C GLY A 269 -31.36 7.19 -4.82
N LYS A 270 -31.53 8.51 -4.61
CA LYS A 270 -30.51 9.53 -4.82
C LYS A 270 -29.85 9.92 -3.49
N TYR A 271 -28.66 10.49 -3.55
CA TYR A 271 -27.84 10.88 -2.41
C TYR A 271 -27.56 12.39 -2.40
N GLY A 272 -27.43 12.94 -1.21
CA GLY A 272 -26.98 14.29 -0.91
C GLY A 272 -26.14 14.33 0.36
N VAL A 273 -25.76 15.53 0.80
CA VAL A 273 -24.85 15.71 1.94
C VAL A 273 -25.36 16.80 2.86
N ILE A 274 -25.29 16.54 4.17
CA ILE A 274 -25.57 17.51 5.24
C ILE A 274 -24.35 17.56 6.19
N ASN A 275 -24.25 18.61 7.00
CA ASN A 275 -23.35 18.62 8.15
C ASN A 275 -24.05 18.08 9.41
N LYS A 276 -23.28 17.88 10.50
CA LYS A 276 -23.80 17.37 11.78
C LYS A 276 -24.92 18.21 12.43
N ASN A 277 -25.11 19.46 12.01
CA ASN A 277 -26.19 20.33 12.50
C ASN A 277 -27.46 20.22 11.64
N GLY A 278 -27.54 19.27 10.71
CA GLY A 278 -28.67 19.11 9.77
C GLY A 278 -28.65 20.09 8.59
N ILE A 279 -27.64 20.97 8.47
CA ILE A 279 -27.58 21.95 7.38
C ILE A 279 -27.16 21.24 6.09
N LYS A 280 -27.98 21.37 5.05
CA LYS A 280 -27.73 20.82 3.71
C LYS A 280 -26.54 21.48 3.04
N ILE A 281 -25.60 20.66 2.58
CA ILE A 281 -24.39 21.05 1.84
C ILE A 281 -24.55 20.72 0.35
N LEU A 282 -25.04 19.52 0.02
CA LEU A 282 -25.36 19.09 -1.35
C LEU A 282 -26.80 18.58 -1.44
N ASN A 283 -27.47 18.93 -2.53
CA ASN A 283 -28.82 18.46 -2.84
C ASN A 283 -28.86 16.93 -3.05
N VAL A 284 -30.03 16.34 -2.81
CA VAL A 284 -30.26 14.89 -3.02
C VAL A 284 -30.56 14.61 -4.49
N GLU A 285 -29.50 14.54 -5.29
CA GLU A 285 -29.59 14.39 -6.76
C GLU A 285 -28.51 13.47 -7.36
N TYR A 286 -27.56 13.00 -6.55
CA TYR A 286 -26.45 12.15 -6.99
C TYR A 286 -26.87 10.67 -6.99
N ASP A 287 -26.39 9.89 -7.96
CA ASP A 287 -26.58 8.44 -8.03
C ASP A 287 -25.75 7.70 -6.97
N SER A 288 -24.61 8.26 -6.58
CA SER A 288 -23.80 7.78 -5.45
C SER A 288 -22.89 8.88 -4.91
N ILE A 289 -22.52 8.77 -3.63
CA ILE A 289 -21.46 9.56 -3.01
C ILE A 289 -20.60 8.61 -2.16
N THR A 290 -19.32 8.50 -2.49
CA THR A 290 -18.38 7.53 -1.89
C THR A 290 -17.13 8.22 -1.33
N PRO A 291 -16.69 7.89 -0.10
CA PRO A 291 -15.44 8.40 0.46
C PRO A 291 -14.24 8.01 -0.42
N ASN A 292 -13.23 8.88 -0.46
CA ASN A 292 -11.93 8.62 -1.08
C ASN A 292 -10.82 9.09 -0.10
N GLU A 293 -9.56 9.03 -0.50
CA GLU A 293 -8.42 9.38 0.34
C GLU A 293 -8.38 10.87 0.71
N ASN A 294 -7.64 11.17 1.79
CA ASN A 294 -7.43 12.53 2.33
C ASN A 294 -8.72 13.32 2.63
N GLY A 295 -9.85 12.63 2.83
CA GLY A 295 -11.14 13.23 3.13
C GLY A 295 -11.91 13.74 1.91
N LEU A 296 -11.38 13.54 0.69
CA LEU A 296 -12.13 13.72 -0.54
C LEU A 296 -13.30 12.73 -0.62
N SER A 297 -14.25 13.00 -1.51
CA SER A 297 -15.29 12.03 -1.88
C SER A 297 -15.62 12.15 -3.35
N LEU A 298 -15.93 11.01 -3.98
CA LEU A 298 -16.41 10.99 -5.35
C LEU A 298 -17.93 11.17 -5.36
N ILE A 299 -18.41 12.05 -6.23
CA ILE A 299 -19.83 12.26 -6.52
C ILE A 299 -20.14 11.64 -7.88
N TYR A 300 -21.18 10.81 -7.96
CA TYR A 300 -21.59 10.14 -9.20
C TYR A 300 -22.98 10.64 -9.60
N LYS A 301 -23.15 11.09 -10.85
CA LYS A 301 -24.41 11.61 -11.38
C LYS A 301 -24.48 11.36 -12.87
N ASN A 302 -25.60 10.85 -13.38
CA ASN A 302 -25.83 10.65 -14.82
C ASN A 302 -24.74 9.82 -15.51
N LYS A 303 -24.29 8.75 -14.82
CA LYS A 303 -23.21 7.83 -15.22
C LYS A 303 -21.77 8.39 -15.21
N ILE A 304 -21.56 9.63 -14.77
CA ILE A 304 -20.24 10.26 -14.70
C ILE A 304 -19.89 10.71 -13.28
N TYR A 305 -18.58 10.75 -12.99
CA TYR A 305 -17.98 11.07 -11.71
C TYR A 305 -17.40 12.48 -11.66
N GLY A 306 -17.48 13.08 -10.48
CA GLY A 306 -16.80 14.32 -10.06
C GLY A 306 -16.24 14.16 -8.64
N VAL A 307 -15.67 15.22 -8.08
CA VAL A 307 -14.94 15.19 -6.81
C VAL A 307 -15.39 16.34 -5.90
N ILE A 308 -15.61 16.04 -4.62
CA ILE A 308 -15.87 17.00 -3.55
C ILE A 308 -14.80 16.93 -2.46
N ASP A 309 -14.54 18.06 -1.80
CA ASP A 309 -13.62 18.14 -0.66
C ASP A 309 -14.22 17.62 0.65
N SER A 310 -13.43 17.65 1.73
CA SER A 310 -13.87 17.18 3.05
C SER A 310 -14.95 18.03 3.73
N LEU A 311 -15.32 19.18 3.15
CA LEU A 311 -16.40 20.08 3.57
C LEU A 311 -17.59 20.07 2.61
N GLY A 312 -17.50 19.32 1.49
CA GLY A 312 -18.54 19.14 0.49
C GLY A 312 -18.52 20.19 -0.63
N LYS A 313 -17.49 21.02 -0.72
CA LYS A 313 -17.27 21.90 -1.87
C LYS A 313 -16.97 21.04 -3.09
N ILE A 314 -17.66 21.29 -4.20
CA ILE A 314 -17.33 20.64 -5.47
C ILE A 314 -16.00 21.19 -5.98
N ILE A 315 -15.00 20.31 -6.05
CA ILE A 315 -13.70 20.56 -6.68
C ILE A 315 -13.85 20.36 -8.18
N VAL A 316 -14.47 19.23 -8.58
CA VAL A 316 -14.70 18.88 -9.98
C VAL A 316 -16.15 18.44 -10.17
N GLN A 317 -16.86 19.09 -11.09
CA GLN A 317 -18.21 18.69 -11.49
C GLN A 317 -18.19 17.30 -12.14
N PRO A 318 -19.29 16.52 -12.09
CA PRO A 318 -19.35 15.24 -12.77
C PRO A 318 -19.06 15.35 -14.28
N GLN A 319 -17.93 14.77 -14.71
CA GLN A 319 -17.44 14.84 -16.11
C GLN A 319 -16.57 13.64 -16.56
N PHE A 320 -16.22 12.72 -15.65
CA PHE A 320 -15.38 11.56 -15.95
C PHE A 320 -16.21 10.27 -16.00
N ASP A 321 -15.90 9.35 -16.91
CA ASP A 321 -16.51 8.03 -16.94
C ASP A 321 -16.04 7.16 -15.74
N TRP A 322 -14.80 7.39 -15.28
CA TRP A 322 -14.22 6.73 -14.11
C TRP A 322 -13.15 7.61 -13.41
N ILE A 323 -12.98 7.42 -12.10
CA ILE A 323 -11.93 8.03 -11.27
C ILE A 323 -11.39 6.96 -10.30
N ASP A 324 -10.07 6.81 -10.21
CA ASP A 324 -9.42 5.92 -9.24
C ASP A 324 -9.38 6.53 -7.82
N ASN A 325 -8.81 5.81 -6.86
CA ASN A 325 -8.45 6.37 -5.56
C ASN A 325 -7.33 7.41 -5.69
N PHE A 326 -7.45 8.51 -4.96
CA PHE A 326 -6.38 9.51 -4.88
C PHE A 326 -5.16 8.91 -4.17
N GLN A 327 -4.02 8.90 -4.85
CA GLN A 327 -2.72 8.52 -4.28
C GLN A 327 -1.71 9.62 -4.60
N GLU A 328 -0.86 9.97 -3.63
CA GLU A 328 0.19 10.99 -3.80
C GLU A 328 -0.36 12.36 -4.29
N GLY A 329 -1.60 12.70 -3.94
CA GLY A 329 -2.27 13.94 -4.32
C GLY A 329 -2.98 13.94 -5.68
N LYS A 330 -3.00 12.81 -6.41
CA LYS A 330 -3.67 12.68 -7.72
C LYS A 330 -4.48 11.40 -7.84
N ALA A 331 -5.52 11.43 -8.66
CA ALA A 331 -6.23 10.24 -9.12
C ALA A 331 -6.09 10.10 -10.65
N ILE A 332 -6.18 8.86 -11.13
CA ILE A 332 -6.35 8.59 -12.56
C ILE A 332 -7.80 8.85 -12.90
N VAL A 333 -8.05 9.43 -14.07
CA VAL A 333 -9.39 9.63 -14.63
C VAL A 333 -9.49 8.99 -16.00
N GLU A 334 -10.69 8.54 -16.35
CA GLU A 334 -11.06 8.15 -17.70
C GLU A 334 -12.19 9.06 -18.19
N SER A 335 -12.09 9.55 -19.42
CA SER A 335 -13.18 10.26 -20.11
C SER A 335 -13.13 9.92 -21.59
N HIS A 336 -14.24 9.40 -22.11
CA HIS A 336 -14.42 9.01 -23.51
C HIS A 336 -13.32 8.08 -24.04
N GLY A 337 -12.92 7.10 -23.21
CA GLY A 337 -11.86 6.14 -23.51
C GLY A 337 -10.43 6.72 -23.48
N THR A 338 -10.26 7.97 -23.05
CA THR A 338 -8.96 8.61 -22.85
C THR A 338 -8.62 8.66 -21.36
N TYR A 339 -7.45 8.13 -21.01
CA TYR A 339 -6.91 8.23 -19.65
C TYR A 339 -6.23 9.58 -19.39
N GLY A 340 -6.23 9.99 -18.13
CA GLY A 340 -5.60 11.21 -17.65
C GLY A 340 -5.46 11.22 -16.13
N PHE A 341 -5.19 12.41 -15.61
CA PHE A 341 -5.06 12.68 -14.17
C PHE A 341 -5.93 13.84 -13.72
N VAL A 342 -6.31 13.79 -12.44
CA VAL A 342 -6.85 14.94 -11.70
C VAL A 342 -6.10 15.07 -10.38
N ASP A 343 -5.73 16.29 -9.99
CA ASP A 343 -5.15 16.54 -8.66
C ASP A 343 -6.21 17.01 -7.64
N THR A 344 -5.80 17.21 -6.39
CA THR A 344 -6.66 17.65 -5.29
C THR A 344 -7.27 19.04 -5.49
N GLU A 345 -6.75 19.85 -6.42
CA GLU A 345 -7.29 21.16 -6.78
C GLU A 345 -8.29 21.08 -7.94
N GLY A 346 -8.38 19.91 -8.59
CA GLY A 346 -9.26 19.66 -9.73
C GLY A 346 -8.62 19.93 -11.08
N LYS A 347 -7.31 20.19 -11.15
CA LYS A 347 -6.61 20.39 -12.42
C LYS A 347 -6.50 19.06 -13.15
N VAL A 348 -7.04 19.04 -14.36
CA VAL A 348 -7.13 17.83 -15.20
C VAL A 348 -5.99 17.82 -16.23
N THR A 349 -5.44 16.66 -16.53
CA THR A 349 -4.47 16.46 -17.63
C THR A 349 -4.73 15.13 -18.33
N PHE A 350 -5.24 15.17 -19.56
CA PHE A 350 -5.47 13.98 -20.38
C PHE A 350 -4.23 13.61 -21.22
N LYS A 351 -4.02 12.30 -21.43
CA LYS A 351 -2.89 11.73 -22.18
C LYS A 351 -3.40 10.56 -23.04
N SER A 352 -3.97 10.89 -24.20
CA SER A 352 -4.59 9.94 -25.15
C SER A 352 -3.62 8.95 -25.83
N GLU A 353 -2.32 9.02 -25.54
CA GLU A 353 -1.32 8.15 -26.14
C GLU A 353 -1.07 6.82 -25.39
N PHE A 354 -1.74 6.59 -24.26
CA PHE A 354 -1.58 5.38 -23.44
C PHE A 354 -2.87 4.56 -23.40
N ASP A 355 -2.72 3.24 -23.59
CA ASP A 355 -3.82 2.27 -23.50
C ASP A 355 -4.34 2.16 -22.06
N LYS A 356 -3.42 2.29 -21.07
CA LYS A 356 -3.69 2.25 -19.63
C LYS A 356 -2.67 3.06 -18.84
N ILE A 357 -3.14 3.60 -17.72
CA ILE A 357 -2.33 4.24 -16.68
C ILE A 357 -2.58 3.48 -15.37
N TYR A 358 -1.53 3.29 -14.55
CA TYR A 358 -1.60 2.67 -13.22
C TYR A 358 -1.23 3.69 -12.13
N ALA A 359 -1.64 3.43 -10.89
CA ALA A 359 -1.49 4.39 -9.78
C ALA A 359 -0.04 4.86 -9.58
N PHE A 360 0.13 6.11 -9.14
CA PHE A 360 1.45 6.64 -8.81
C PHE A 360 2.06 5.88 -7.63
N ARG A 361 3.29 5.42 -7.83
CA ARG A 361 4.11 4.79 -6.80
C ARG A 361 5.48 5.46 -6.79
N GLU A 362 5.79 6.03 -5.63
CA GLU A 362 6.98 6.83 -5.39
C GLU A 362 7.11 8.11 -6.26
N GLY A 363 6.07 8.52 -6.99
CA GLY A 363 6.06 9.66 -7.91
C GLY A 363 6.30 9.31 -9.39
N LEU A 364 6.25 8.02 -9.75
CA LEU A 364 6.12 7.56 -11.13
C LEU A 364 4.85 6.71 -11.27
N ALA A 365 4.13 6.87 -12.38
CA ALA A 365 3.04 5.97 -12.76
C ALA A 365 3.54 5.01 -13.84
N ARG A 366 3.29 3.71 -13.65
CA ARG A 366 3.45 2.73 -14.74
C ARG A 366 2.36 2.99 -15.79
N VAL A 367 2.70 2.85 -17.06
CA VAL A 367 1.79 3.02 -18.20
C VAL A 367 1.94 1.88 -19.19
N GLN A 368 0.88 1.63 -19.97
CA GLN A 368 0.88 0.68 -21.07
C GLN A 368 0.58 1.40 -22.39
N LYS A 369 1.34 1.08 -23.45
CA LYS A 369 1.14 1.57 -24.82
C LYS A 369 1.56 0.47 -25.80
N ASN A 370 0.69 0.11 -26.74
CA ASN A 370 0.91 -0.98 -27.69
C ASN A 370 1.34 -2.29 -27.00
N ASN A 371 0.65 -2.66 -25.91
CA ASN A 371 0.98 -3.78 -25.02
C ASN A 371 2.34 -3.74 -24.30
N LYS A 372 3.20 -2.73 -24.54
CA LYS A 372 4.48 -2.55 -23.84
C LYS A 372 4.32 -1.61 -22.65
N TYR A 373 5.15 -1.80 -21.62
CA TYR A 373 5.13 -1.05 -20.36
C TYR A 373 6.25 -0.02 -20.29
N GLY A 374 5.94 1.15 -19.74
CA GLY A 374 6.85 2.27 -19.47
C GLY A 374 6.42 3.04 -18.23
N PHE A 375 7.02 4.20 -17.99
CA PHE A 375 6.74 5.03 -16.82
C PHE A 375 6.69 6.53 -17.16
N ILE A 376 5.72 7.22 -16.56
CA ILE A 376 5.53 8.66 -16.65
C ILE A 376 5.65 9.32 -15.29
N ASN A 377 6.01 10.61 -15.28
CA ASN A 377 5.96 11.44 -14.08
C ASN A 377 4.54 12.00 -13.83
N ASP A 378 4.37 12.78 -12.77
CA ASP A 378 3.08 13.39 -12.40
C ASP A 378 2.64 14.58 -13.28
N SER A 379 3.46 15.02 -14.25
CA SER A 379 3.01 15.86 -15.40
C SER A 379 2.52 15.00 -16.58
N GLY A 380 2.63 13.68 -16.48
CA GLY A 380 2.43 12.75 -17.58
C GLY A 380 3.49 12.88 -18.68
N ASP A 381 4.70 13.34 -18.35
CA ASP A 381 5.84 13.26 -19.27
C ASP A 381 6.43 11.84 -19.19
N ILE A 382 6.79 11.25 -20.34
CA ILE A 382 7.48 9.96 -20.38
C ILE A 382 8.87 10.09 -19.79
N VAL A 383 9.11 9.37 -18.68
CA VAL A 383 10.42 9.24 -18.03
C VAL A 383 11.14 8.00 -18.57
N ILE A 384 10.39 6.91 -18.78
CA ILE A 384 10.90 5.64 -19.29
C ILE A 384 9.98 5.15 -20.40
N GLN A 385 10.52 4.98 -21.61
CA GLN A 385 9.72 4.67 -22.81
C GLN A 385 9.00 3.32 -22.71
N PRO A 386 7.72 3.23 -23.13
CA PRO A 386 6.97 1.96 -23.18
C PRO A 386 7.62 0.92 -24.11
N THR A 387 8.45 0.06 -23.52
CA THR A 387 9.32 -0.88 -24.26
C THR A 387 9.44 -2.26 -23.59
N PHE A 388 9.03 -2.38 -22.32
CA PHE A 388 9.10 -3.62 -21.57
C PHE A 388 7.89 -4.51 -21.84
N ASN A 389 8.07 -5.84 -21.78
CA ASN A 389 6.98 -6.80 -21.94
C ASN A 389 6.09 -6.87 -20.70
N SER A 390 6.69 -6.67 -19.51
CA SER A 390 6.00 -6.53 -18.24
C SER A 390 6.77 -5.60 -17.31
N ALA A 391 6.10 -5.02 -16.33
CA ALA A 391 6.72 -4.18 -15.30
C ALA A 391 5.89 -4.22 -14.02
N TYR A 392 6.56 -4.25 -12.87
CA TYR A 392 5.97 -3.89 -11.57
C TYR A 392 6.15 -2.39 -11.30
N ASP A 393 5.36 -1.87 -10.36
CA ASP A 393 5.48 -0.48 -9.93
C ASP A 393 6.78 -0.26 -9.11
N PHE A 394 7.26 0.98 -9.06
CA PHE A 394 8.46 1.33 -8.29
C PHE A 394 8.23 1.14 -6.78
N ASN A 395 9.21 0.52 -6.12
CA ASN A 395 9.30 0.47 -4.66
C ASN A 395 10.79 0.51 -4.25
N GLU A 396 11.11 1.33 -3.24
CA GLU A 396 12.48 1.57 -2.78
C GLU A 396 13.42 2.04 -3.90
N GLY A 397 12.91 2.83 -4.85
CA GLY A 397 13.68 3.42 -5.94
C GLY A 397 13.97 2.49 -7.13
N TYR A 398 13.45 1.26 -7.13
CA TYR A 398 13.65 0.29 -8.22
C TYR A 398 12.33 -0.33 -8.69
N ALA A 399 12.27 -0.69 -9.97
CA ALA A 399 11.19 -1.47 -10.55
C ALA A 399 11.76 -2.76 -11.16
N ALA A 400 11.12 -3.89 -10.87
CA ALA A 400 11.36 -5.14 -11.58
C ALA A 400 10.60 -5.10 -12.91
N ILE A 401 11.29 -5.35 -14.02
CA ILE A 401 10.70 -5.36 -15.37
C ILE A 401 11.10 -6.62 -16.12
N GLU A 402 10.29 -6.98 -17.11
CA GLU A 402 10.52 -8.10 -18.03
C GLU A 402 10.76 -7.56 -19.44
N LYS A 403 11.79 -8.07 -20.11
CA LYS A 403 12.15 -7.71 -21.48
C LYS A 403 12.57 -8.95 -22.27
N ASN A 404 12.32 -8.97 -23.58
CA ASN A 404 12.94 -9.95 -24.48
C ASN A 404 14.45 -9.67 -24.64
N THR A 405 15.26 -10.69 -24.35
CA THR A 405 16.74 -10.68 -24.45
C THR A 405 17.27 -11.37 -25.70
N GLY A 406 16.39 -11.92 -26.54
CA GLY A 406 16.70 -12.51 -27.85
C GLY A 406 16.83 -11.48 -28.97
N SER A 407 17.01 -11.96 -30.20
CA SER A 407 16.93 -11.15 -31.42
C SER A 407 15.49 -10.72 -31.72
N SER A 408 15.32 -9.69 -32.55
CA SER A 408 13.99 -9.23 -33.00
C SER A 408 13.14 -10.36 -33.62
N SER A 409 13.77 -11.26 -34.38
CA SER A 409 13.13 -12.46 -34.93
C SER A 409 12.52 -13.43 -33.89
N ILE A 410 12.86 -13.28 -32.61
CA ILE A 410 12.25 -14.03 -31.50
C ILE A 410 11.06 -13.26 -30.92
N GLU A 411 11.02 -11.92 -31.00
CA GLU A 411 9.79 -11.15 -30.68
C GLU A 411 8.68 -11.41 -31.70
N ASP A 412 9.04 -11.58 -32.98
CA ASP A 412 8.09 -11.83 -34.09
C ASP A 412 7.68 -13.32 -34.26
N SER A 413 8.04 -14.20 -33.31
CA SER A 413 7.80 -15.65 -33.39
C SER A 413 6.43 -16.05 -32.84
N ASP A 414 5.63 -16.81 -33.58
CA ASP A 414 4.36 -17.37 -33.07
C ASP A 414 4.57 -18.40 -31.93
N ASP A 415 5.74 -19.03 -31.81
CA ASP A 415 6.06 -19.96 -30.72
C ASP A 415 6.25 -19.24 -29.37
N GLN A 416 5.18 -19.25 -28.56
CA GLN A 416 5.17 -18.74 -27.19
C GLN A 416 6.14 -19.49 -26.24
N SER A 417 6.45 -20.77 -26.51
CA SER A 417 7.46 -21.53 -25.76
C SER A 417 8.89 -21.08 -26.10
N LEU A 418 9.11 -20.54 -27.31
CA LEU A 418 10.36 -19.90 -27.69
C LEU A 418 10.46 -18.49 -27.07
N ILE A 419 9.45 -17.64 -27.23
CA ILE A 419 9.42 -16.27 -26.67
C ILE A 419 9.71 -16.30 -25.15
N SER A 420 8.99 -17.14 -24.41
CA SER A 420 9.11 -17.23 -22.94
C SER A 420 10.48 -17.71 -22.44
N LYS A 421 11.34 -18.29 -23.28
CA LYS A 421 12.74 -18.59 -22.93
C LYS A 421 13.63 -17.35 -22.91
N TYR A 422 13.29 -16.33 -23.70
CA TYR A 422 14.07 -15.08 -23.86
C TYR A 422 13.46 -13.88 -23.14
N LEU A 423 12.19 -13.95 -22.72
CA LEU A 423 11.66 -13.05 -21.69
C LEU A 423 12.44 -13.27 -20.39
N LYS A 424 13.08 -12.21 -19.90
CA LYS A 424 13.86 -12.22 -18.65
C LYS A 424 13.51 -11.02 -17.80
N TRP A 425 13.45 -11.28 -16.50
CA TRP A 425 13.30 -10.25 -15.48
C TRP A 425 14.66 -9.67 -15.09
N GLY A 426 14.66 -8.38 -14.83
CA GLY A 426 15.78 -7.60 -14.29
C GLY A 426 15.23 -6.38 -13.55
N TYR A 427 16.11 -5.47 -13.12
CA TYR A 427 15.70 -4.28 -12.36
C TYR A 427 16.24 -3.00 -12.97
N ILE A 428 15.41 -1.97 -12.99
CA ILE A 428 15.77 -0.62 -13.42
C ILE A 428 15.67 0.37 -12.25
N ASP A 429 16.50 1.40 -12.30
CA ASP A 429 16.32 2.60 -11.48
C ASP A 429 15.26 3.55 -12.09
N ARG A 430 14.99 4.64 -11.38
CA ARG A 430 13.98 5.65 -11.77
C ARG A 430 14.37 6.53 -12.96
N GLN A 431 15.57 6.38 -13.50
CA GLN A 431 16.02 6.99 -14.75
C GLN A 431 15.91 5.99 -15.92
N GLY A 432 15.46 4.75 -15.66
CA GLY A 432 15.42 3.67 -16.65
C GLY A 432 16.77 2.97 -16.84
N SER A 433 17.80 3.32 -16.06
CA SER A 433 19.10 2.66 -16.12
C SER A 433 18.98 1.25 -15.54
N THR A 434 19.62 0.26 -16.16
CA THR A 434 19.63 -1.11 -15.63
C THR A 434 20.45 -1.16 -14.33
N PHE A 435 19.78 -1.47 -13.22
CA PHE A 435 20.38 -1.71 -11.91
C PHE A 435 20.90 -3.14 -11.80
N ILE A 436 20.12 -4.12 -12.28
CA ILE A 436 20.46 -5.55 -12.28
C ILE A 436 20.04 -6.15 -13.62
N SER A 437 20.92 -6.98 -14.21
CA SER A 437 20.77 -7.55 -15.56
C SER A 437 19.55 -8.46 -15.72
N TYR A 438 19.11 -8.60 -16.97
CA TYR A 438 17.93 -9.35 -17.38
C TYR A 438 18.25 -10.85 -17.51
N ASP A 439 18.52 -11.53 -16.38
CA ASP A 439 18.95 -12.94 -16.36
C ASP A 439 17.99 -13.84 -15.55
N PHE A 440 16.86 -13.32 -15.07
CA PHE A 440 15.97 -14.05 -14.16
C PHE A 440 14.72 -14.58 -14.87
N LYS A 441 14.23 -15.75 -14.43
CA LYS A 441 12.94 -16.33 -14.85
C LYS A 441 11.76 -15.55 -14.27
N SER A 442 11.90 -15.05 -13.04
CA SER A 442 10.94 -14.16 -12.39
C SER A 442 11.64 -13.32 -11.31
N ALA A 443 11.08 -12.17 -11.00
CA ALA A 443 11.56 -11.28 -9.94
C ALA A 443 10.39 -10.77 -9.09
N SER A 444 10.63 -10.48 -7.81
CA SER A 444 9.71 -9.70 -6.98
C SER A 444 10.05 -8.21 -7.03
N SER A 445 9.14 -7.34 -6.61
CA SER A 445 9.52 -5.99 -6.20
C SER A 445 10.54 -6.05 -5.04
N PHE A 446 11.38 -5.02 -4.92
CA PHE A 446 12.14 -4.77 -3.69
C PHE A 446 11.17 -4.42 -2.56
N ASN A 447 11.43 -4.91 -1.35
CA ASN A 447 10.92 -4.35 -0.11
C ASN A 447 11.88 -4.69 1.04
N ASN A 448 12.02 -3.77 2.00
CA ASN A 448 13.01 -3.84 3.08
C ASN A 448 14.45 -4.09 2.57
N GLY A 449 14.82 -3.46 1.46
CA GLY A 449 16.13 -3.57 0.81
C GLY A 449 16.38 -4.92 0.16
N CYS A 450 15.37 -5.79 0.09
CA CYS A 450 15.49 -7.17 -0.33
C CYS A 450 14.51 -7.49 -1.47
N ALA A 451 14.92 -8.37 -2.38
CA ALA A 451 14.03 -8.94 -3.39
C ALA A 451 14.35 -10.41 -3.63
N LEU A 452 13.35 -11.21 -3.99
CA LEU A 452 13.54 -12.60 -4.39
C LEU A 452 13.49 -12.73 -5.91
N ILE A 453 14.41 -13.51 -6.47
CA ILE A 453 14.40 -13.88 -7.89
C ILE A 453 14.43 -15.39 -8.06
N LEU A 454 13.91 -15.87 -9.19
CA LEU A 454 14.16 -17.21 -9.67
C LEU A 454 15.16 -17.17 -10.82
N LYS A 455 16.27 -17.87 -10.66
CA LYS A 455 17.23 -18.15 -11.74
C LYS A 455 17.35 -19.66 -11.88
N ASP A 456 17.08 -20.17 -13.08
CA ASP A 456 17.17 -21.61 -13.42
C ASP A 456 16.41 -22.55 -12.46
N GLY A 457 15.27 -22.08 -11.93
CA GLY A 457 14.43 -22.83 -10.97
C GLY A 457 14.92 -22.82 -9.52
N LYS A 458 16.00 -22.08 -9.22
CA LYS A 458 16.49 -21.80 -7.87
C LYS A 458 16.10 -20.39 -7.41
N CYS A 459 15.77 -20.27 -6.14
CA CYS A 459 15.55 -19.01 -5.45
C CYS A 459 16.89 -18.37 -5.08
N SER A 460 17.03 -17.08 -5.35
CA SER A 460 18.14 -16.27 -4.86
C SER A 460 17.64 -14.98 -4.22
N LEU A 461 18.30 -14.56 -3.16
CA LEU A 461 18.03 -13.31 -2.47
C LEU A 461 18.92 -12.20 -3.03
N ILE A 462 18.32 -11.09 -3.42
CA ILE A 462 19.02 -9.85 -3.73
C ILE A 462 18.96 -8.95 -2.49
N LYS A 463 20.11 -8.45 -2.03
CA LYS A 463 20.20 -7.43 -0.98
C LYS A 463 20.79 -6.14 -1.53
N ASN A 464 20.13 -5.02 -1.32
CA ASN A 464 20.61 -3.69 -1.70
C ASN A 464 21.47 -3.08 -0.57
N HIS A 465 22.71 -2.72 -0.87
CA HIS A 465 23.68 -2.14 0.06
C HIS A 465 23.72 -0.61 0.04
N ASP A 466 23.16 0.03 -0.98
CA ASP A 466 22.98 1.49 -1.01
C ASP A 466 21.83 1.97 -0.11
N MET A 467 21.03 1.03 0.41
CA MET A 467 19.91 1.32 1.30
C MET A 467 20.37 1.50 2.75
N LYS A 468 20.05 2.67 3.32
CA LYS A 468 20.43 3.08 4.66
C LYS A 468 19.21 3.09 5.57
N PHE A 469 19.16 2.13 6.49
CA PHE A 469 18.20 2.14 7.59
C PHE A 469 18.78 2.92 8.77
N ILE A 470 18.10 3.98 9.18
CA ILE A 470 18.40 4.70 10.42
C ILE A 470 17.62 3.99 11.55
N PRO A 471 18.22 3.72 12.74
CA PRO A 471 17.57 2.96 13.79
C PRO A 471 16.20 3.50 14.20
N ASN A 472 15.28 2.59 14.56
CA ASN A 472 13.95 2.94 15.06
C ASN A 472 14.03 3.97 16.19
N SER A 473 13.23 5.03 16.08
CA SER A 473 13.14 6.08 17.08
C SER A 473 11.74 6.14 17.69
N THR A 474 11.67 6.48 18.98
CA THR A 474 10.39 6.56 19.70
C THR A 474 10.03 8.02 19.98
N ILE A 475 8.77 8.37 19.80
CA ILE A 475 8.22 9.69 20.11
C ILE A 475 6.98 9.55 20.99
N THR A 476 6.86 10.38 22.03
CA THR A 476 5.65 10.48 22.89
C THR A 476 4.70 11.59 22.43
N ASP A 477 5.23 12.59 21.71
CA ASP A 477 4.45 13.67 21.12
C ASP A 477 4.01 13.30 19.70
N SER A 478 2.70 13.17 19.51
CA SER A 478 2.08 12.91 18.21
C SER A 478 2.28 14.06 17.21
N PHE A 479 2.62 15.27 17.67
CA PHE A 479 2.88 16.44 16.84
C PHE A 479 4.37 16.71 16.60
N LYS A 480 5.26 15.79 17.01
CA LYS A 480 6.70 15.97 16.86
C LYS A 480 7.10 16.10 15.39
N THR A 481 7.82 17.18 15.09
CA THR A 481 8.38 17.46 13.78
C THR A 481 9.71 16.70 13.57
N TRP A 482 10.02 16.43 12.31
CA TRP A 482 11.31 15.85 11.91
C TRP A 482 12.16 16.90 11.22
N LYS A 483 13.49 16.76 11.30
CA LYS A 483 14.44 17.61 10.57
C LYS A 483 15.35 16.75 9.71
N ILE A 484 15.39 17.01 8.42
CA ILE A 484 16.37 16.42 7.50
C ILE A 484 17.38 17.50 7.17
N LYS A 485 18.62 17.31 7.61
CA LYS A 485 19.77 18.12 7.22
C LYS A 485 20.53 17.42 6.09
N PHE A 486 20.67 18.12 4.97
CA PHE A 486 21.41 17.68 3.80
C PHE A 486 22.89 18.06 3.93
N SER A 487 23.78 17.32 3.27
CA SER A 487 25.23 17.56 3.32
C SER A 487 25.68 18.81 2.54
N LYS A 488 24.76 19.42 1.78
CA LYS A 488 24.94 20.64 1.00
C LYS A 488 23.64 21.43 1.00
N SER A 489 23.74 22.75 0.82
CA SER A 489 22.59 23.63 0.61
C SER A 489 21.77 23.18 -0.61
N LEU A 490 20.46 23.11 -0.43
CA LEU A 490 19.52 22.75 -1.48
C LEU A 490 19.19 23.96 -2.36
N GLN A 491 18.98 23.68 -3.64
CA GLN A 491 18.47 24.64 -4.60
C GLN A 491 16.98 24.89 -4.33
N ASN A 492 16.65 25.97 -3.62
CA ASN A 492 15.27 26.39 -3.34
C ASN A 492 14.55 27.09 -4.53
N LYS A 493 15.13 27.01 -5.74
CA LYS A 493 14.63 27.59 -6.99
C LYS A 493 15.01 26.70 -8.17
N THR A 494 14.14 25.78 -8.58
CA THR A 494 14.31 25.03 -9.84
C THR A 494 13.83 25.85 -11.03
N THR A 495 14.71 26.09 -12.00
CA THR A 495 14.33 26.61 -13.32
C THR A 495 13.85 25.46 -14.22
N LYS A 496 12.65 25.61 -14.79
CA LYS A 496 12.29 25.02 -16.09
C LYS A 496 12.19 26.16 -17.12
N ASN A 497 11.98 25.81 -18.39
CA ASN A 497 12.12 26.70 -19.56
C ASN A 497 11.28 27.99 -19.49
N SER A 498 11.61 28.92 -20.37
CA SER A 498 11.45 30.38 -20.29
C SER A 498 10.06 31.01 -20.14
N ASP A 499 8.96 30.25 -20.18
CA ASP A 499 7.64 30.81 -20.55
C ASP A 499 6.44 30.41 -19.66
N ASP A 500 6.66 29.77 -18.50
CA ASP A 500 5.59 29.40 -17.55
C ASP A 500 5.75 30.07 -16.17
N ASP A 501 4.62 30.42 -15.53
CA ASP A 501 4.55 31.12 -14.24
C ASP A 501 5.22 30.36 -13.07
N ILE A 502 5.86 31.14 -12.17
CA ILE A 502 6.62 30.62 -11.04
C ILE A 502 5.70 30.07 -9.95
N ILE A 503 5.61 28.74 -9.85
CA ILE A 503 5.03 28.06 -8.67
C ILE A 503 6.15 27.31 -7.93
N ASN A 504 6.72 27.98 -6.92
CA ASN A 504 7.68 27.41 -6.00
C ASN A 504 6.97 26.65 -4.87
N ASP A 505 6.45 25.46 -5.16
CA ASP A 505 5.94 24.58 -4.09
C ASP A 505 7.03 23.62 -3.59
N ILE A 506 7.61 24.00 -2.46
CA ILE A 506 8.50 23.14 -1.65
C ILE A 506 7.79 21.83 -1.28
N ASN A 507 6.49 21.85 -0.98
CA ASN A 507 5.74 20.65 -0.62
C ASN A 507 5.67 19.70 -1.82
N MET A 508 5.30 20.18 -3.01
CA MET A 508 5.36 19.37 -4.23
C MET A 508 6.74 18.77 -4.47
N THR A 509 7.84 19.50 -4.27
CA THR A 509 9.20 18.93 -4.42
C THR A 509 9.47 17.87 -3.34
N MET A 510 9.12 18.15 -2.09
CA MET A 510 9.47 17.27 -0.96
C MET A 510 8.55 16.06 -0.84
N THR A 511 7.22 16.18 -0.95
CA THR A 511 6.26 15.06 -1.00
C THR A 511 6.61 14.02 -2.08
N ASN A 512 7.21 14.48 -3.18
CA ASN A 512 7.67 13.64 -4.28
C ASN A 512 8.92 12.80 -3.94
N ASN A 513 9.79 13.26 -3.04
CA ASN A 513 11.09 12.64 -2.72
C ASN A 513 11.17 12.11 -1.27
N ILE A 514 10.29 12.58 -0.39
CA ILE A 514 10.23 12.30 1.04
C ILE A 514 8.80 11.87 1.35
N LYS A 515 8.65 10.61 1.74
CA LYS A 515 7.35 9.96 1.96
C LYS A 515 7.26 9.46 3.39
N ILE A 516 6.13 9.68 4.04
CA ILE A 516 5.81 9.05 5.32
C ILE A 516 4.65 8.08 5.08
N THR A 517 4.86 6.83 5.45
CA THR A 517 3.84 5.77 5.43
C THR A 517 3.61 5.22 6.84
N ASP A 518 2.41 4.73 7.13
CA ASP A 518 2.17 3.89 8.32
C ASP A 518 2.59 2.43 8.10
N SER A 519 2.30 1.59 9.10
CA SER A 519 2.56 0.14 9.13
C SER A 519 1.84 -0.69 8.06
N SER A 520 0.91 -0.08 7.30
CA SER A 520 0.23 -0.70 6.15
C SER A 520 0.75 -0.21 4.80
N GLY A 521 1.82 0.59 4.80
CA GLY A 521 2.34 1.26 3.60
C GLY A 521 1.49 2.44 3.13
N LYS A 522 0.45 2.85 3.89
CA LYS A 522 -0.44 3.94 3.50
C LYS A 522 0.19 5.30 3.81
N TYR A 523 0.30 6.15 2.80
CA TYR A 523 0.85 7.49 2.91
C TYR A 523 0.17 8.35 4.00
N LYS A 524 0.92 9.31 4.52
CA LYS A 524 0.50 10.31 5.49
C LYS A 524 0.77 11.69 4.92
N ASP A 525 -0.28 12.50 4.93
CA ASP A 525 -0.23 13.89 4.51
C ASP A 525 0.60 14.70 5.53
N VAL A 526 1.67 15.33 5.03
CA VAL A 526 2.67 16.07 5.81
C VAL A 526 3.04 17.34 5.05
N SER A 527 3.48 18.38 5.75
CA SER A 527 3.98 19.60 5.11
C SER A 527 5.46 19.84 5.40
N PHE A 528 6.10 20.61 4.52
CA PHE A 528 7.54 20.82 4.51
C PHE A 528 7.86 22.32 4.55
N THR A 529 8.81 22.70 5.41
CA THR A 529 9.34 24.07 5.47
C THR A 529 10.86 24.07 5.55
N PHE A 530 11.52 25.11 5.03
CA PHE A 530 12.95 25.30 5.25
C PHE A 530 13.19 25.91 6.63
N GLU A 531 14.09 25.32 7.41
CA GLU A 531 14.72 25.99 8.56
C GLU A 531 15.96 26.79 8.12
N SER A 532 16.71 26.22 7.18
CA SER A 532 17.91 26.81 6.58
C SER A 532 18.09 26.24 5.16
N PRO A 533 18.97 26.79 4.30
CA PRO A 533 19.16 26.29 2.94
C PRO A 533 19.53 24.80 2.85
N ASP A 534 20.13 24.24 3.90
CA ASP A 534 20.53 22.82 4.01
C ASP A 534 19.58 21.98 4.88
N THR A 535 18.54 22.55 5.51
CA THR A 535 17.71 21.83 6.51
C THR A 535 16.22 22.06 6.29
N ILE A 536 15.48 20.95 6.20
CA ILE A 536 14.02 20.92 6.01
C ILE A 536 13.35 20.35 7.26
N ILE A 537 12.30 21.02 7.71
CA ILE A 537 11.36 20.53 8.73
C ILE A 537 10.24 19.77 8.01
N ILE A 538 9.92 18.58 8.50
CA ILE A 538 8.70 17.84 8.18
C ILE A 538 7.73 18.04 9.34
N ALA A 539 6.62 18.72 9.08
CA ALA A 539 5.52 18.79 10.03
C ALA A 539 4.70 17.48 10.00
N PRO A 540 4.15 17.05 11.14
CA PRO A 540 3.23 15.91 11.20
C PRO A 540 1.94 16.18 10.40
N PRO A 541 1.11 15.15 10.16
CA PRO A 541 -0.27 15.35 9.74
C PRO A 541 -1.01 16.26 10.72
N TYR A 542 -2.02 17.00 10.24
CA TYR A 542 -2.82 17.92 11.08
C TYR A 542 -3.47 17.26 12.31
N ASN A 543 -3.81 15.96 12.22
CA ASN A 543 -4.36 15.19 13.33
C ASN A 543 -3.28 14.61 14.29
N GLY A 544 -2.00 14.89 14.05
CA GLY A 544 -0.86 14.20 14.64
C GLY A 544 -0.65 12.78 14.11
N TYR A 545 0.44 12.15 14.54
CA TYR A 545 0.68 10.72 14.39
C TYR A 545 -0.10 9.92 15.43
N LYS A 546 -0.61 8.75 15.05
CA LYS A 546 -1.43 7.89 15.91
C LYS A 546 -0.56 7.14 16.91
N VAL A 547 -0.98 7.13 18.17
CA VAL A 547 -0.38 6.34 19.26
C VAL A 547 -0.41 4.84 18.95
N ASN A 548 0.64 4.12 19.35
CA ASN A 548 0.91 2.70 19.12
C ASN A 548 0.98 2.31 17.64
N GLU A 549 1.16 3.28 16.75
CA GLU A 549 1.40 3.08 15.33
C GLU A 549 2.90 3.23 15.03
N THR A 550 3.39 2.55 13.99
CA THR A 550 4.74 2.73 13.47
C THR A 550 4.66 3.35 12.08
N TYR A 551 5.53 4.31 11.83
CA TYR A 551 5.66 5.07 10.61
C TYR A 551 7.06 4.92 10.03
N THR A 552 7.23 5.17 8.73
CA THR A 552 8.54 5.19 8.09
C THR A 552 8.68 6.43 7.22
N ILE A 553 9.71 7.24 7.48
CA ILE A 553 10.15 8.29 6.57
C ILE A 553 11.07 7.65 5.53
N THR A 554 10.74 7.75 4.25
CA THR A 554 11.56 7.27 3.14
C THR A 554 12.03 8.46 2.31
N VAL A 555 13.33 8.61 2.09
CA VAL A 555 13.94 9.67 1.28
C VAL A 555 14.62 9.04 0.06
N LEU A 556 14.22 9.44 -1.15
CA LEU A 556 14.83 9.04 -2.42
C LEU A 556 14.59 10.08 -3.54
N SER A 557 15.44 10.07 -4.56
CA SER A 557 15.34 10.98 -5.72
C SER A 557 14.21 10.56 -6.69
N ASN A 558 13.36 11.49 -7.13
CA ASN A 558 12.09 11.14 -7.78
C ASN A 558 12.00 11.25 -9.31
N GLY A 559 13.03 11.78 -9.98
CA GLY A 559 13.12 11.88 -11.43
C GLY A 559 12.60 13.21 -12.00
N LYS A 560 11.47 13.75 -11.50
CA LYS A 560 10.91 15.02 -11.98
C LYS A 560 11.31 16.23 -11.12
N TYR A 561 11.00 16.18 -9.83
CA TYR A 561 11.36 17.24 -8.88
C TYR A 561 12.53 16.78 -8.01
N ASN A 562 13.65 16.40 -8.62
CA ASN A 562 14.81 15.92 -7.86
C ASN A 562 15.24 16.96 -6.83
N ILE A 563 15.42 16.54 -5.58
CA ILE A 563 16.16 17.35 -4.60
C ILE A 563 17.57 17.57 -5.16
N ARG A 564 17.92 18.84 -5.40
CA ARG A 564 19.20 19.28 -5.94
C ARG A 564 19.96 20.13 -4.94
N ASP A 565 21.27 19.99 -4.91
CA ASP A 565 22.14 20.99 -4.29
C ASP A 565 22.28 22.24 -5.19
N THR A 566 22.93 23.29 -4.67
CA THR A 566 23.22 24.53 -5.43
C THR A 566 24.14 24.34 -6.64
N GLU A 567 24.77 23.19 -6.81
CA GLU A 567 25.59 22.81 -7.97
C GLU A 567 24.77 22.00 -9.01
N GLY A 568 23.49 21.73 -8.74
CA GLY A 568 22.59 20.97 -9.59
C GLY A 568 22.69 19.44 -9.44
N ASN A 569 23.55 18.94 -8.53
CA ASN A 569 23.66 17.51 -8.26
C ASN A 569 22.37 16.99 -7.60
N THR A 570 21.86 15.86 -8.10
CA THR A 570 20.69 15.18 -7.51
C THR A 570 21.13 14.16 -6.46
N LEU A 571 20.24 13.75 -5.56
CA LEU A 571 20.40 12.45 -4.90
C LEU A 571 20.54 11.35 -5.99
N LYS A 572 21.54 10.46 -5.85
CA LYS A 572 21.82 9.34 -6.76
C LYS A 572 22.12 8.09 -5.93
N PRO A 573 21.50 6.96 -6.27
CA PRO A 573 20.43 6.37 -5.48
C PRO A 573 20.96 5.90 -4.12
N SER A 574 20.80 6.72 -3.09
CA SER A 574 20.80 6.28 -1.70
C SER A 574 19.36 6.36 -1.24
N ILE A 575 18.78 5.24 -0.79
CA ILE A 575 17.47 5.23 -0.16
C ILE A 575 17.69 5.28 1.35
N ILE A 576 17.11 6.28 2.01
CA ILE A 576 17.16 6.39 3.47
C ILE A 576 15.78 6.04 4.01
N LYS A 577 15.68 5.01 4.85
CA LYS A 577 14.46 4.70 5.62
C LYS A 577 14.70 4.99 7.11
N ILE A 578 13.77 5.74 7.70
CA ILE A 578 13.76 6.13 9.11
C ILE A 578 12.43 5.67 9.71
N PRO A 579 12.35 4.43 10.21
CA PRO A 579 11.24 3.99 11.04
C PRO A 579 11.16 4.77 12.36
N PHE A 580 9.95 5.12 12.77
CA PHE A 580 9.67 5.66 14.10
C PHE A 580 8.32 5.17 14.63
N SER A 581 8.19 5.05 15.95
CA SER A 581 6.97 4.59 16.63
C SER A 581 6.47 5.65 17.59
N VAL A 582 5.15 5.81 17.68
CA VAL A 582 4.52 6.75 18.63
C VAL A 582 4.03 5.98 19.84
N THR A 583 4.44 6.39 21.04
CA THR A 583 3.93 5.83 22.30
C THR A 583 3.02 6.83 23.01
N ASN A 584 2.26 6.36 24.00
CA ASN A 584 1.68 7.23 25.03
C ASN A 584 2.79 7.93 25.85
#